data_AF-A0A7V9KZG0-F1
#
_entry.id   AF-A0A7V9KZG0-F1
#
_cell.length_a   1.000
_cell.length_b   1.000
_cell.length_c   1.000
_cell.angle_alpha   90.00
_cell.angle_beta   90.00
_cell.angle_gamma   90.00
#
_symmetry.space_group_name_H-M   'P 1'
#
loop_
_entity.id
_entity.type
_entity.pdbx_description
1 polymer ?
#
loop_
_entity_poly.entity_id
_entity_poly.type
_entity_poly.pdbx_seq_one_letter_code
_entity_poly.pdbx_strand_id
1 'polypeptide(L)' 'MTLWFHQPQALVRAWGQSIDTARRYARLARVPYRSIRWPAGTAPNWQNHRFPGTASFVVELPPGPLSARAAARYARAVRA' A
#
# COMPACT_ATOMS: atom_id res chain seq x y z
N MET A 1 -9.73 3.53 -4.03
CA MET A 1 -8.71 2.70 -3.36
C MET A 1 -8.40 3.29 -1.99
N THR A 2 -7.98 2.47 -1.04
CA THR A 2 -7.53 2.92 0.30
C THR A 2 -6.12 2.40 0.56
N LEU A 3 -5.27 3.29 1.08
CA LEU A 3 -3.89 3.00 1.42
C LEU A 3 -3.73 3.15 2.94
N TRP A 4 -3.18 2.13 3.58
CA TRP A 4 -2.80 2.17 4.99
C TRP A 4 -1.29 2.41 5.09
N PHE A 5 -0.90 3.62 5.48
CA PHE A 5 0.51 3.96 5.69
C PHE A 5 0.98 3.50 7.06
N HIS A 6 2.11 2.78 7.07
CA HIS A 6 2.83 2.34 8.27
C HIS A 6 4.33 2.56 8.07
N GLN A 7 5.14 2.23 9.08
CA GLN A 7 6.60 2.19 9.04
C GLN A 7 7.05 0.96 9.86
N PRO A 8 8.26 0.39 9.64
CA PRO A 8 9.35 0.92 8.82
C PRO A 8 9.84 -0.02 7.69
N GLN A 9 9.00 -0.88 7.13
CA GLN A 9 9.48 -1.99 6.28
C GLN A 9 9.85 -1.60 4.83
N ALA A 10 9.64 -0.34 4.41
CA ALA A 10 10.00 0.16 3.08
C ALA A 10 9.46 -0.69 1.90
N LEU A 11 8.19 -1.10 1.96
CA LEU A 11 7.56 -1.96 0.94
C LEU A 11 6.08 -1.61 0.74
N VAL A 12 5.51 -2.05 -0.37
CA VAL A 12 4.06 -2.10 -0.57
C VAL A 12 3.63 -3.56 -0.49
N ARG A 13 2.64 -3.87 0.34
CA ARG A 13 2.10 -5.24 0.44
C ARG A 13 0.62 -5.29 0.21
N ALA A 14 0.18 -6.36 -0.45
CA ALA A 14 -1.22 -6.65 -0.67
C ALA A 14 -1.51 -8.15 -0.74
N TRP A 15 -2.80 -8.49 -0.70
CA TRP A 15 -3.30 -9.83 -1.01
C TRP A 15 -4.67 -9.73 -1.69
N GLY A 16 -5.09 -10.80 -2.38
CA GLY A 16 -6.39 -10.93 -3.01
C GLY A 16 -6.68 -9.82 -4.03
N GLN A 17 -7.88 -9.25 -3.96
CA GLN A 17 -8.37 -8.24 -4.91
C GLN A 17 -7.50 -6.97 -5.03
N SER A 18 -6.64 -6.70 -4.04
CA SER A 18 -5.80 -5.51 -4.03
C SER A 18 -4.47 -5.67 -4.78
N ILE A 19 -4.12 -6.88 -5.24
CA ILE A 19 -2.78 -7.19 -5.79
C ILE A 19 -2.42 -6.26 -6.95
N ASP A 20 -3.27 -6.12 -7.96
CA ASP A 20 -2.94 -5.37 -9.17
C ASP A 20 -2.82 -3.87 -8.91
N THR A 21 -3.74 -3.31 -8.11
CA THR A 21 -3.70 -1.89 -7.72
C THR A 21 -2.46 -1.60 -6.88
N ALA A 22 -2.13 -2.45 -5.91
CA ALA A 22 -0.96 -2.26 -5.06
C ALA A 22 0.35 -2.40 -5.85
N ARG A 23 0.43 -3.34 -6.80
CA ARG A 23 1.61 -3.51 -7.67
C ARG A 23 1.81 -2.29 -8.58
N ARG A 24 0.73 -1.75 -9.15
CA ARG A 24 0.78 -0.49 -9.93
C ARG A 24 1.27 0.66 -9.06
N TYR A 25 0.69 0.83 -7.88
CA TYR A 25 1.11 1.87 -6.94
C TYR A 25 2.60 1.75 -6.57
N ALA A 26 3.06 0.55 -6.23
CA ALA A 26 4.45 0.28 -5.86
C ALA A 26 5.44 0.67 -6.97
N ARG A 27 5.11 0.35 -8.23
CA ARG A 27 5.88 0.76 -9.41
C ARG A 27 6.00 2.28 -9.53
N LEU A 28 4.88 3.00 -9.37
CA LEU A 28 4.84 4.47 -9.45
C LEU A 28 5.57 5.13 -8.26
N ALA A 29 5.43 4.56 -7.07
CA ALA A 29 6.10 5.01 -5.85
C ALA A 29 7.60 4.65 -5.81
N ARG A 30 8.06 3.76 -6.72
CA ARG A 30 9.42 3.19 -6.76
C ARG A 30 9.79 2.46 -5.46
N VAL A 31 8.89 1.60 -5.01
CA VAL A 31 9.02 0.82 -3.77
C VAL A 31 8.81 -0.67 -4.09
N PRO A 32 9.53 -1.61 -3.46
CA PRO A 32 9.30 -3.04 -3.66
C PRO A 32 7.86 -3.45 -3.34
N TYR A 33 7.30 -4.36 -4.15
CA TYR A 33 6.00 -4.98 -3.90
C TYR A 33 6.17 -6.40 -3.33
N ARG A 34 5.27 -6.82 -2.42
CA ARG A 34 5.17 -8.19 -1.91
C ARG A 34 3.71 -8.65 -1.76
N SER A 35 3.42 -9.87 -2.20
CA SER A 35 2.13 -10.52 -1.92
C SER A 35 2.19 -11.20 -0.55
N ILE A 36 1.50 -10.65 0.45
CA ILE A 36 1.52 -11.17 1.83
C ILE A 36 0.07 -11.37 2.26
N ARG A 37 -0.31 -12.62 2.56
CA ARG A 37 -1.65 -12.95 3.06
C ARG A 37 -2.01 -12.08 4.25
N TRP A 38 -3.24 -11.57 4.27
CA TRP A 38 -3.69 -10.75 5.38
C TRP A 38 -3.95 -11.59 6.63
N PRO A 39 -3.38 -11.21 7.78
CA PRO A 39 -3.87 -11.73 9.06
C PRO A 39 -5.32 -11.31 9.29
N ALA A 40 -6.06 -12.15 10.01
CA ALA A 40 -7.41 -11.83 10.47
C ALA A 40 -7.40 -10.54 11.32
N GLY A 41 -8.47 -9.74 11.20
CA GLY A 41 -8.62 -8.49 11.96
C GLY A 41 -7.79 -7.30 11.46
N THR A 42 -6.92 -7.44 10.46
CA THR A 42 -6.20 -6.27 9.92
C THR A 42 -7.13 -5.35 9.13
N ALA A 43 -6.91 -4.04 9.25
CA ALA A 43 -7.72 -3.01 8.59
C ALA A 43 -7.87 -3.20 7.06
N PRO A 44 -6.79 -3.44 6.27
CA PRO A 44 -6.94 -3.73 4.85
C PRO A 44 -7.75 -5.01 4.58
N ASN A 45 -7.66 -6.01 5.45
CA ASN A 45 -8.43 -7.25 5.30
C ASN A 45 -9.92 -7.04 5.52
N TRP A 46 -10.27 -6.39 6.64
CA TRP A 46 -11.66 -6.03 6.94
C TRP A 46 -12.28 -5.21 5.82
N GLN A 47 -11.55 -4.19 5.33
CA GLN A 47 -12.06 -3.33 4.28
C GLN A 47 -12.24 -4.08 2.96
N ASN A 48 -11.29 -4.95 2.60
CA ASN A 48 -11.42 -5.76 1.39
C ASN A 48 -12.64 -6.71 1.45
N HIS A 49 -12.96 -7.26 2.63
CA HIS A 49 -14.18 -8.06 2.81
C HIS A 49 -15.45 -7.21 2.76
N ARG A 50 -15.44 -6.03 3.40
CA ARG A 50 -16.63 -5.17 3.51
C ARG A 50 -17.00 -4.46 2.20
N PHE A 51 -16.02 -4.24 1.32
CA PHE A 51 -16.18 -3.51 0.06
C PHE A 51 -15.57 -4.30 -1.12
N PRO A 52 -16.28 -5.33 -1.63
CA PRO A 52 -15.86 -6.06 -2.82
C PRO A 52 -15.67 -5.15 -4.03
N GLY A 53 -14.72 -5.49 -4.91
CA GLY A 53 -14.43 -4.70 -6.12
C GLY A 53 -13.64 -3.41 -5.87
N THR A 54 -13.31 -3.11 -4.60
CA THR A 54 -12.37 -2.03 -4.24
C THR A 54 -11.00 -2.60 -3.89
N ALA A 55 -10.00 -1.73 -3.73
CA ALA A 55 -8.67 -2.13 -3.28
C ALA A 55 -8.30 -1.41 -1.98
N SER A 56 -7.92 -2.19 -0.96
CA SER A 56 -7.31 -1.74 0.29
C SER A 56 -5.99 -2.49 0.54
N PHE A 57 -4.88 -1.77 0.72
CA PHE A 57 -3.54 -2.34 0.88
C PHE A 57 -2.62 -1.46 1.73
N VAL A 58 -1.44 -1.98 2.07
CA VAL A 58 -0.49 -1.32 2.98
C VAL A 58 0.71 -0.75 2.22
N VAL A 59 1.11 0.45 2.62
CA VAL A 59 2.35 1.10 2.23
C VAL A 59 3.22 1.30 3.47
N GLU A 60 4.27 0.52 3.59
CA GLU A 60 5.29 0.65 4.63
C GLU A 60 6.35 1.65 4.15
N LEU A 61 6.44 2.79 4.82
CA LEU A 61 7.49 3.78 4.58
C LEU A 61 8.83 3.26 5.16
N PRO A 62 9.97 3.80 4.70
CA PRO A 62 11.25 3.57 5.37
C PRO A 62 11.23 4.07 6.82
N PRO A 63 12.19 3.64 7.66
CA PRO A 63 12.35 4.16 9.01
C PRO A 63 12.62 5.67 9.01
N GLY A 64 12.07 6.37 10.00
CA GLY A 64 12.31 7.79 10.22
C GLY A 64 11.53 8.73 9.30
N PRO A 65 11.86 10.03 9.33
CA PRO A 65 11.17 11.05 8.54
C PRO A 65 11.37 10.86 7.02
N LEU A 66 10.33 11.13 6.24
CA LEU A 66 10.45 11.23 4.79
C LEU A 66 11.01 12.59 4.38
N SER A 67 11.92 12.59 3.41
CA SER A 67 12.25 13.83 2.69
C SER A 67 11.04 14.32 1.88
N ALA A 68 10.95 15.63 1.64
CA ALA A 68 9.89 16.22 0.82
C ALA A 68 9.80 15.57 -0.58
N ARG A 69 10.96 15.23 -1.18
CA ARG A 69 11.03 14.52 -2.46
C ARG A 69 10.42 13.12 -2.38
N ALA A 70 10.66 12.39 -1.29
CA ALA A 70 10.09 11.07 -1.08
C ALA A 70 8.57 11.17 -0.89
N ALA A 71 8.10 12.05 0.01
CA ALA A 71 6.67 12.30 0.23
C ALA A 71 5.94 12.67 -1.08
N ALA A 72 6.51 13.58 -1.88
CA ALA A 72 5.95 13.96 -3.17
C ALA A 72 5.86 12.78 -4.16
N ARG A 73 6.77 11.80 -4.09
CA ARG A 73 6.72 10.60 -4.93
C ARG A 73 5.55 9.70 -4.55
N TYR A 74 5.34 9.42 -3.27
CA TYR A 74 4.17 8.68 -2.79
C TYR A 74 2.85 9.40 -3.16
N ALA A 75 2.80 10.73 -2.99
CA ALA A 75 1.62 11.53 -3.33
C ALA A 75 1.32 11.58 -4.84
N ARG A 76 2.33 11.57 -5.71
CA ARG A 76 2.13 11.43 -7.16
C ARG A 76 1.57 10.06 -7.53
N ALA A 77 2.03 9.00 -6.86
CA ALA A 77 1.52 7.65 -7.11
C ALA A 77 0.04 7.47 -6.72
N VAL A 78 -0.48 8.29 -5.80
CA VAL A 78 -1.93 8.29 -5.46
C VAL A 78 -2.78 8.91 -6.58
N ARG A 79 -2.25 9.87 -7.33
CA ARG A 79 -2.98 10.66 -8.34
C ARG A 79 -2.93 10.09 -9.76
N ALA A 80 -2.19 9.02 -9.97
CA ALA A 80 -1.88 8.45 -11.30
C ALA A 80 -2.65 7.17 -11.57
#